data_AF-A0A7V9FRQ6-F1
#
_entry.id   AF-A0A7V9FRQ6-F1
#
_cell.length_a   1.000
_cell.length_b   1.000
_cell.length_c   1.000
_cell.angle_alpha   90.00
_cell.angle_beta   90.00
_cell.angle_gamma   90.00
#
_symmetry.space_group_name_H-M   'P 1'
#
loop_
_entity.id
_entity.type
_entity.pdbx_description
1 polymer ?
#
loop_
_entity_poly.entity_id
_entity_poly.type
_entity_poly.pdbx_seq_one_letter_code
_entity_poly.pdbx_strand_id
1 'polypeptide(L)' 'MDPVRNPFAPGAGQRPPELAGRDRELTAFEVVLERGARGRPERSLVLTGLRGVGKTVLLGELRSMAMRRGWGAGKVEA' A
#
# COMPACT_ATOMS: atom_id res chain seq x y z
N MET A 1 21.59 -5.94 14.18
CA MET A 1 20.16 -6.35 14.16
C MET A 1 20.12 -7.85 14.29
N ASP A 2 19.39 -8.39 15.26
CA ASP A 2 19.21 -9.85 15.41
C ASP A 2 18.41 -10.38 14.20
N PRO A 3 18.99 -11.25 13.35
CA PRO A 3 18.29 -11.78 12.17
C PRO A 3 17.00 -12.52 12.51
N VAL A 4 16.89 -13.10 13.72
CA VAL A 4 15.71 -13.83 14.18
C VAL A 4 14.54 -12.90 14.49
N ARG A 5 14.82 -11.67 14.94
CA ARG A 5 13.80 -10.66 15.28
C ARG A 5 13.55 -9.66 14.17
N ASN A 6 14.21 -9.80 13.02
CA ASN A 6 14.02 -8.89 11.91
C ASN A 6 12.62 -9.10 11.31
N PRO A 7 11.71 -8.10 11.36
CA PRO A 7 10.36 -8.24 10.78
C PRO A 7 10.37 -8.29 9.25
N PHE A 8 11.53 -8.05 8.61
CA PHE A 8 11.70 -8.19 7.17
C PHE A 8 11.53 -9.65 6.74
N ALA A 9 10.36 -9.95 6.18
CA ALA A 9 10.05 -11.23 5.57
C ALA A 9 10.07 -11.11 4.03
N PRO A 10 11.18 -11.42 3.35
CA PRO A 10 11.25 -11.39 1.91
C PRO A 10 10.46 -12.56 1.31
N GLY A 11 9.17 -12.33 1.04
CA GLY A 11 8.29 -13.26 0.33
C GLY A 11 7.47 -12.51 -0.73
N ALA A 12 7.20 -13.14 -1.87
CA ALA A 12 6.43 -12.52 -2.94
C ALA A 12 4.97 -12.30 -2.49
N GLY A 13 4.60 -11.04 -2.20
CA GLY A 13 3.24 -10.68 -1.79
C GLY A 13 2.85 -11.11 -0.38
N GLN A 14 3.77 -11.69 0.39
CA GLN A 14 3.53 -11.98 1.81
C GLN A 14 3.40 -10.66 2.55
N ARG A 15 2.27 -10.45 3.24
CA ARG A 15 2.09 -9.29 4.10
C ARG A 15 3.07 -9.42 5.27
N PRO A 16 4.01 -8.49 5.46
CA PRO A 16 4.86 -8.47 6.63
C PRO A 16 4.00 -8.20 7.87
N PRO A 17 4.47 -8.59 9.07
CA PRO A 17 3.79 -8.24 10.32
C PRO A 17 3.71 -6.72 10.52
N GLU A 18 4.59 -5.96 9.88
CA GLU A 18 4.64 -4.51 9.96
C GLU A 18 4.99 -3.87 8.60
N LEU A 19 4.29 -2.80 8.22
CA LEU A 19 4.59 -1.96 7.04
C LEU A 19 5.50 -0.78 7.44
N ALA A 20 6.66 -1.08 8.01
CA ALA A 20 7.55 -0.07 8.57
C ALA A 20 7.92 1.01 7.53
N GLY A 21 7.77 2.28 7.92
CA GLY A 21 8.16 3.45 7.11
C GLY A 21 7.25 3.75 5.92
N ARG A 22 6.04 3.18 5.85
CA ARG A 22 5.06 3.40 4.76
C ARG A 22 3.90 4.33 5.14
N ASP A 23 3.97 4.97 6.31
CA ASP A 23 2.91 5.83 6.83
C ASP A 23 2.58 6.98 5.87
N ARG A 24 3.59 7.50 5.16
CA ARG A 24 3.41 8.59 4.19
C ARG A 24 2.54 8.16 3.02
N GLU A 25 2.82 7.01 2.43
CA GLU A 25 2.05 6.48 1.30
C GLU A 25 0.64 6.06 1.73
N LEU A 26 0.50 5.44 2.90
CA LEU A 26 -0.79 5.06 3.47
C LEU A 26 -1.67 6.30 3.73
N THR A 27 -1.12 7.32 4.38
CA THR A 27 -1.83 8.59 4.64
C THR A 27 -2.20 9.30 3.35
N ALA A 28 -1.29 9.34 2.37
CA ALA A 28 -1.57 9.95 1.07
C ALA A 28 -2.74 9.24 0.36
N PHE A 29 -2.77 7.91 0.40
CA PHE A 29 -3.87 7.15 -0.20
C PHE A 29 -5.19 7.33 0.55
N GLU A 30 -5.15 7.47 1.88
CA GLU A 30 -6.34 7.79 2.67
C GLU A 30 -6.98 9.12 2.24
N VAL A 31 -6.16 10.15 1.99
CA VAL A 31 -6.63 11.44 1.46
C VAL A 31 -7.26 11.28 0.08
N VAL A 32 -6.68 10.45 -0.80
CA VAL A 32 -7.24 10.15 -2.13
C VAL A 32 -8.65 9.54 -1.99
N LEU A 33 -8.82 8.53 -1.14
CA LEU A 33 -10.13 7.89 -0.93
C LEU A 33 -11.16 8.88 -0.35
N GLU A 34 -10.76 9.68 0.63
CA GLU A 34 -11.65 10.65 1.28
C GLU A 34 -12.10 11.76 0.32
N ARG A 35 -11.17 12.30 -0.47
CA ARG A 35 -11.50 13.34 -1.45
C ARG A 35 -12.31 12.80 -2.60
N GLY A 36 -11.97 11.61 -3.10
CA GLY A 36 -12.75 10.89 -4.11
C GLY A 36 -14.19 10.66 -3.65
N ALA A 37 -14.40 10.27 -2.39
CA ALA A 37 -15.74 10.05 -1.83
C ALA A 37 -16.56 11.35 -1.75
N ARG A 38 -15.91 12.50 -1.64
CA ARG A 38 -16.54 13.84 -1.60
C ARG A 38 -16.63 14.50 -2.99
N GLY A 39 -16.35 13.77 -4.07
CA GLY A 39 -16.34 14.32 -5.43
C GLY A 39 -15.27 15.40 -5.66
N ARG A 40 -14.25 15.47 -4.80
CA ARG A 40 -13.16 16.44 -4.93
C ARG A 40 -12.00 15.82 -5.71
N PRO A 41 -11.43 16.54 -6.69
CA PRO A 41 -10.26 16.04 -7.39
C PRO A 41 -9.08 15.89 -6.42
N GLU A 42 -8.30 14.83 -6.62
CA GLU A 42 -7.03 14.56 -5.95
C GLU A 42 -6.08 13.86 -6.93
N ARG A 43 -4.77 13.96 -6.73
CA ARG A 43 -3.79 13.35 -7.63
C ARG A 43 -3.72 11.84 -7.46
N SER A 44 -3.55 11.12 -8.56
CA SER A 44 -3.23 9.69 -8.54
C SER A 44 -1.89 9.44 -7.84
N LEU A 45 -1.79 8.30 -7.14
CA LEU A 45 -0.60 7.89 -6.42
C LEU A 45 0.20 6.88 -7.24
N VAL A 46 1.51 7.10 -7.40
CA VAL A 46 2.43 6.19 -8.09
C VAL A 46 3.52 5.77 -7.13
N LEU A 47 3.68 4.46 -6.94
CA LEU A 47 4.72 3.89 -6.08
C LEU A 47 5.97 3.55 -6.90
N THR A 48 7.10 4.16 -6.56
CA THR A 48 8.40 3.89 -7.19
C THR A 48 9.39 3.34 -6.16
N GLY A 49 10.51 2.78 -6.64
CA GLY A 49 11.59 2.28 -5.79
C GLY A 49 12.21 0.97 -6.27
N LEU A 50 13.26 0.53 -5.58
CA LEU A 50 14.05 -0.66 -5.94
C LEU A 50 13.23 -1.96 -5.92
N ARG A 51 13.74 -3.02 -6.58
CA ARG A 51 13.17 -4.37 -6.49
C ARG A 51 13.27 -4.87 -5.03
N GLY A 52 12.24 -5.57 -4.56
CA GLY A 52 12.26 -6.22 -3.24
C GLY A 52 11.88 -5.32 -2.05
N VAL A 53 11.64 -4.02 -2.24
CA VAL A 53 11.28 -3.09 -1.13
C VAL A 53 9.82 -3.19 -0.67
N GLY A 54 9.07 -4.20 -1.12
CA GLY A 54 7.67 -4.41 -0.70
C GLY A 54 6.61 -3.57 -1.43
N LYS A 55 6.89 -3.04 -2.63
CA LYS A 55 5.89 -2.25 -3.39
C LYS A 55 4.59 -3.02 -3.65
N THR A 56 4.68 -4.30 -4.02
CA THR A 56 3.51 -5.17 -4.26
C THR A 56 2.68 -5.39 -2.99
N VAL A 57 3.37 -5.52 -1.84
CA VAL A 57 2.72 -5.63 -0.54
C VAL A 57 1.96 -4.34 -0.23
N LEU A 58 2.59 -3.18 -0.45
CA LEU A 58 1.95 -1.89 -0.23
C LEU A 58 0.71 -1.72 -1.11
N LEU A 59 0.78 -2.07 -2.41
CA LEU A 59 -0.41 -2.08 -3.29
C LEU A 59 -1.53 -2.99 -2.77
N GLY A 60 -1.17 -4.13 -2.17
CA GLY A 60 -2.12 -5.01 -1.48
C GLY A 60 -2.81 -4.33 -0.31
N GLU A 61 -2.07 -3.56 0.50
CA GLU A 61 -2.66 -2.77 1.60
C GLU A 61 -3.61 -1.70 1.08
N LEU A 62 -3.18 -0.93 0.06
CA LEU A 62 -4.01 0.12 -0.54
C LEU A 62 -5.32 -0.48 -1.08
N ARG A 63 -5.24 -1.65 -1.74
CA ARG A 63 -6.43 -2.38 -2.17
C ARG A 63 -7.35 -2.70 -0.99
N SER A 64 -6.81 -3.26 0.10
CA SER A 64 -7.59 -3.56 1.30
C SER A 64 -8.20 -2.31 1.94
N MET A 65 -7.50 -1.18 1.96
CA MET A 65 -8.04 0.11 2.44
C MET A 65 -9.24 0.56 1.58
N ALA A 66 -9.10 0.51 0.26
CA ALA A 66 -10.16 0.89 -0.67
C ALA A 66 -11.40 -0.01 -0.47
N MET A 67 -11.22 -1.33 -0.40
CA MET A 67 -12.30 -2.29 -0.17
C MET A 67 -13.02 -2.05 1.16
N ARG A 68 -12.28 -1.75 2.24
CA ARG A 68 -12.88 -1.41 3.55
C ARG A 68 -13.77 -0.17 3.50
N ARG A 69 -13.52 0.74 2.55
CA ARG A 69 -14.31 1.96 2.33
C ARG A 69 -15.40 1.78 1.24
N GLY A 70 -15.65 0.56 0.79
CA GLY A 70 -16.68 0.26 -0.21
C GLY A 70 -16.27 0.57 -1.66
N TRP A 71 -14.99 0.85 -1.92
CA TRP A 71 -14.49 1.08 -3.27
C TRP A 71 -14.14 -0.23 -3.97
N GLY A 72 -14.43 -0.30 -5.27
CA GLY A 72 -13.90 -1.35 -6.14
C GLY A 72 -12.40 -1.16 -6.38
N ALA A 73 -11.63 -2.24 -6.30
CA ALA A 73 -10.19 -2.22 -6.59
C ALA A 73 -9.79 -3.44 -7.41
N GLY A 74 -9.15 -3.21 -8.55
CA GLY A 74 -8.70 -4.24 -9.49
C GLY A 74 -7.18 -4.33 -9.55
N LYS A 75 -6.66 -5.54 -9.77
CA LYS A 75 -5.25 -5.77 -10.10
C LYS A 75 -5.13 -5.98 -11.60
N VAL A 76 -4.25 -5.22 -12.25
CA VAL A 76 -3.92 -5.36 -13.67
C VAL A 76 -2.42 -5.58 -13.79
N GLU A 77 -2.02 -6.62 -14.49
CA GLU A 77 -0.63 -6.96 -14.82
C GLU A 77 -0.56 -7.20 -16.34
N ALA A 78 0.55 -6.79 -16.96
CA ALA A 78 0.83 -7.01 -18.38
C ALA A 78 1.60 -8.31 -18.59
#